data_AF-A0A956N6U2-F1
#
_entry.id   AF-A0A956N6U2-F1
#
_cell.length_a   1.000
_cell.length_b   1.000
_cell.length_c   1.000
_cell.angle_alpha   90.00
_cell.angle_beta   90.00
_cell.angle_gamma   90.00
#
_symmetry.space_group_name_H-M   'P 1'
#
loop_
_entity.id
_entity.type
_entity.pdbx_description
1 polymer ?
#
loop_
_entity_poly.entity_id
_entity_poly.type
_entity_poly.pdbx_seq_one_letter_code
_entity_poly.pdbx_strand_id
1 'polypeptide(L)'
;EDGHRELTYWIAREFWGRGIATAAVSAFLHVDRGRPFGARVAEGNAGSERVLEKCGFRRVGTDRGFANARGEDIGETIFRLD
;
A
#
# COMPACT_ATOMS: atom_id res chain seq x y z
N GLU A 1 19.99 -0.39 -1.08
CA GLU A 1 18.91 -0.13 -0.12
C GLU A 1 18.41 -1.45 0.40
N ASP A 2 18.30 -1.54 1.72
CA ASP A 2 18.13 -2.76 2.50
C ASP A 2 16.90 -3.56 2.04
N GLY A 3 17.07 -4.89 1.96
CA GLY A 3 16.08 -5.87 1.46
C GLY A 3 14.81 -5.99 2.31
N HIS A 4 14.08 -4.88 2.46
CA HIS A 4 12.80 -4.79 3.12
C HIS A 4 11.69 -5.25 2.18
N ARG A 5 10.76 -6.03 2.71
CA ARG A 5 9.63 -6.54 1.94
C ARG A 5 8.68 -5.38 1.67
N GLU A 6 8.45 -5.04 0.42
CA GLU A 6 7.49 -4.02 0.04
C GLU A 6 6.28 -4.64 -0.68
N LEU A 7 5.09 -4.13 -0.37
CA LEU A 7 3.84 -4.53 -1.00
C LEU A 7 3.26 -3.38 -1.81
N THR A 8 3.07 -3.62 -3.11
CA THR A 8 2.39 -2.72 -4.04
C THR A 8 1.29 -3.46 -4.78
N TYR A 9 0.15 -2.82 -4.98
CA TYR A 9 -0.97 -3.37 -5.72
C TYR A 9 -1.75 -2.25 -6.42
N TRP A 10 -2.53 -2.64 -7.43
CA TRP A 10 -3.46 -1.75 -8.12
C TRP A 10 -4.70 -2.54 -8.52
N ILE A 11 -5.84 -1.85 -8.61
CA ILE A 11 -7.11 -2.43 -9.06
C ILE A 11 -7.70 -1.50 -10.12
N ALA A 12 -8.18 -2.06 -11.24
CA ALA A 12 -8.84 -1.26 -12.25
C ALA A 12 -10.11 -0.60 -11.69
N ARG A 13 -10.40 0.62 -12.16
CA ARG A 13 -11.44 1.49 -11.57
C ARG A 13 -12.83 0.85 -11.52
N GLU A 14 -13.18 0.04 -12.51
CA GLU A 14 -14.46 -0.69 -12.59
C GLU A 14 -14.66 -1.72 -11.45
N PHE A 15 -13.59 -2.08 -10.75
CA PHE A 15 -13.60 -3.05 -9.65
C PHE A 15 -13.49 -2.41 -8.25
N TRP A 16 -13.43 -1.08 -8.17
CA TRP A 16 -13.34 -0.37 -6.89
C TRP A 16 -14.60 -0.57 -6.04
N GLY A 17 -14.47 -0.44 -4.72
CA GLY A 17 -15.59 -0.58 -3.77
C GLY A 17 -16.08 -2.02 -3.54
N ARG A 18 -15.52 -3.02 -4.23
CA ARG A 18 -15.93 -4.43 -4.12
C ARG A 18 -15.13 -5.26 -3.12
N GLY A 19 -14.20 -4.64 -2.38
CA GLY A 19 -13.36 -5.33 -1.38
C GLY A 19 -12.23 -6.19 -1.96
N ILE A 20 -12.03 -6.19 -3.28
CA ILE A 20 -11.05 -7.06 -3.97
C ILE A 20 -9.62 -6.81 -3.48
N ALA A 21 -9.20 -5.55 -3.35
CA ALA A 21 -7.86 -5.21 -2.87
C ALA A 21 -7.62 -5.74 -1.44
N THR A 22 -8.57 -5.53 -0.52
CA THR A 22 -8.47 -6.04 0.85
C THR A 22 -8.38 -7.56 0.90
N ALA A 23 -9.21 -8.25 0.10
CA ALA A 23 -9.17 -9.70 0.02
C ALA A 23 -7.82 -10.22 -0.53
N ALA A 24 -7.30 -9.60 -1.59
CA ALA A 24 -6.03 -9.96 -2.20
C ALA A 24 -4.84 -9.73 -1.25
N VAL A 25 -4.77 -8.55 -0.63
CA VAL A 25 -3.70 -8.22 0.33
C VAL A 25 -3.77 -9.15 1.55
N SER A 26 -4.96 -9.36 2.12
CA SER A 26 -5.12 -10.27 3.25
C SER A 26 -4.69 -11.69 2.88
N ALA A 27 -5.13 -12.23 1.74
CA ALA A 27 -4.74 -13.56 1.29
C ALA A 27 -3.22 -13.68 1.10
N PHE A 28 -2.59 -12.68 0.50
CA PHE A 28 -1.14 -12.63 0.34
C PHE A 28 -0.40 -12.68 1.69
N LEU A 29 -0.84 -11.89 2.68
CA LEU A 29 -0.23 -11.86 4.01
C LEU A 29 -0.40 -13.15 4.82
N HIS A 30 -1.37 -14.00 4.46
CA HIS A 30 -1.52 -15.33 5.05
C HIS A 30 -0.50 -16.33 4.47
N VAL A 31 -0.14 -16.16 3.20
CA VAL A 31 0.88 -16.95 2.51
C VAL A 31 2.27 -16.52 2.97
N ASP A 32 2.54 -15.21 2.96
CA ASP A 32 3.81 -14.66 3.40
C ASP A 32 3.72 -14.05 4.80
N ARG A 33 4.22 -14.81 5.77
CA ARG A 33 4.28 -14.41 7.18
C ARG A 33 5.56 -13.67 7.55
N GLY A 34 6.47 -13.44 6.60
CA GLY A 34 7.69 -12.66 6.85
C GLY A 34 7.36 -11.22 7.19
N ARG A 35 8.09 -10.64 8.14
CA ARG A 35 7.89 -9.27 8.63
C ARG A 35 9.22 -8.55 8.85
N PRO A 36 9.26 -7.21 8.80
CA PRO A 36 8.14 -6.30 8.50
C PRO A 36 7.82 -6.22 7.00
N PHE A 37 6.60 -5.78 6.67
CA PHE A 37 6.22 -5.32 5.33
C PHE A 37 6.09 -3.79 5.31
N GLY A 38 6.70 -3.15 4.32
CA GLY A 38 6.45 -1.76 3.96
C GLY A 38 5.41 -1.63 2.85
N ALA A 39 4.71 -0.50 2.82
CA ALA A 39 3.90 -0.08 1.69
C ALA A 39 3.91 1.45 1.58
N ARG A 40 3.87 1.98 0.35
CA ARG A 40 3.77 3.41 0.09
C ARG A 40 2.47 3.71 -0.64
N VAL A 41 1.81 4.79 -0.26
CA VAL A 41 0.55 5.23 -0.87
C VAL A 41 0.67 6.68 -1.29
N ALA A 42 0.47 6.95 -2.58
CA ALA A 42 0.32 8.30 -3.10
C ALA A 42 -0.69 9.12 -2.29
N GLU A 43 -0.32 10.33 -1.88
CA GLU A 43 -1.21 11.24 -1.16
C GLU A 43 -2.53 11.45 -1.93
N GLY A 44 -3.64 11.45 -1.18
CA GLY A 44 -4.99 11.53 -1.73
C GLY A 44 -5.59 10.20 -2.16
N ASN A 45 -4.84 9.09 -2.14
CA ASN A 45 -5.39 7.76 -2.40
C ASN A 45 -5.98 7.10 -1.14
N ALA A 46 -7.10 7.66 -0.67
CA ALA A 46 -7.84 7.16 0.50
C ALA A 46 -8.39 5.73 0.35
N GLY A 47 -8.45 5.21 -0.87
CA GLY A 47 -8.83 3.82 -1.15
C GLY A 47 -7.75 2.84 -0.72
N SER A 48 -6.51 3.08 -1.13
CA SER A 48 -5.36 2.26 -0.76
C SER A 48 -5.01 2.38 0.74
N GLU A 49 -5.13 3.58 1.33
CA GLU A 49 -4.94 3.76 2.79
C GLU A 49 -5.90 2.85 3.58
N ARG A 50 -7.21 2.90 3.27
CA ARG A 50 -8.20 2.04 3.93
C ARG A 50 -7.95 0.55 3.74
N VAL A 51 -7.44 0.13 2.59
CA VAL A 51 -7.10 -1.27 2.34
C VAL A 51 -5.97 -1.71 3.26
N LEU A 52 -4.90 -0.91 3.36
CA LEU A 52 -3.74 -1.20 4.21
C LEU A 52 -4.13 -1.24 5.68
N GLU A 53 -4.89 -0.26 6.16
CA GLU A 53 -5.41 -0.23 7.54
C GLU A 53 -6.24 -1.47 7.88
N LYS A 54 -7.16 -1.88 6.98
CA LYS A 54 -7.95 -3.11 7.15
C LYS A 54 -7.10 -4.37 7.17
N CYS A 55 -5.92 -4.34 6.58
CA CYS A 55 -4.96 -5.45 6.56
C CYS A 55 -3.94 -5.38 7.71
N GLY A 56 -4.12 -4.47 8.67
CA GLY A 56 -3.30 -4.35 9.87
C GLY A 56 -2.03 -3.51 9.72
N PHE A 57 -1.80 -2.89 8.56
CA PHE A 57 -0.72 -1.92 8.41
C PHE A 57 -1.01 -0.67 9.23
N ARG A 58 0.05 -0.02 9.72
CA ARG A 58 0.00 1.24 10.44
C ARG A 58 0.79 2.30 9.69
N ARG A 59 0.26 3.53 9.67
CA ARG A 59 1.00 4.69 9.15
C ARG A 59 2.23 4.94 10.03
N VAL A 60 3.40 5.02 9.42
CA VAL A 60 4.69 5.23 10.12
C VAL A 60 5.43 6.48 9.66
N GLY A 61 4.99 7.13 8.58
CA GLY A 61 5.60 8.36 8.11
C GLY A 61 4.99 8.88 6.81
N THR A 62 5.64 9.89 6.26
CA THR A 62 5.37 10.47 4.94
C THR A 62 6.69 10.74 4.24
N ASP A 63 6.69 10.67 2.92
CA ASP A 63 7.83 10.97 2.06
C ASP A 63 7.38 11.71 0.80
N ARG A 64 8.32 12.04 -0.09
CA ARG A 64 8.03 12.50 -1.45
C ARG A 64 8.63 11.52 -2.44
N GLY A 65 7.83 11.07 -3.39
CA GLY A 65 8.22 10.13 -4.43
C GLY A 65 7.79 10.61 -5.81
N PHE A 66 8.61 10.34 -6.82
CA PHE A 66 8.27 10.66 -8.20
C PHE A 66 7.19 9.70 -8.71
N ALA A 67 5.99 10.21 -9.00
CA ALA A 67 4.93 9.41 -9.56
C ALA A 67 5.01 9.38 -11.08
N ASN A 68 5.53 8.27 -11.63
CA ASN A 68 5.59 8.05 -13.08
C ASN A 68 4.24 8.26 -13.80
N ALA A 69 3.13 7.92 -13.15
CA ALA A 69 1.79 8.09 -13.71
C ALA A 69 1.33 9.56 -13.80
N ARG A 70 1.99 10.48 -13.08
CA ARG A 70 1.66 11.92 -13.03
C ARG A 70 2.78 12.80 -13.59
N GLY A 71 4.01 12.29 -13.69
CA GLY A 71 5.16 13.03 -14.19
C GLY A 71 5.69 14.09 -13.20
N GLU A 72 5.38 13.95 -11.92
CA GLU A 72 5.74 14.92 -10.87
C GLU A 72 6.05 14.22 -9.54
N ASP A 73 6.78 14.90 -8.67
CA ASP A 73 6.97 14.48 -7.27
C ASP A 73 5.68 14.70 -6.49
N ILE A 74 5.13 13.62 -5.96
CA ILE A 74 3.96 13.64 -5.08
C ILE A 74 4.36 13.28 -3.66
N GLY A 75 3.57 13.74 -2.69
CA GLY A 75 3.66 13.21 -1.34
C GLY A 75 3.20 11.75 -1.32
N GLU A 76 3.80 10.98 -0.43
CA GLU A 76 3.45 9.59 -0.17
C GLU A 76 3.29 9.37 1.33
N THR A 77 2.34 8.52 1.70
CA THR A 77 2.20 8.01 3.06
C THR A 77 2.88 6.65 3.17
N ILE A 78 3.76 6.49 4.16
CA ILE A 78 4.45 5.24 4.45
C ILE A 78 3.66 4.44 5.48
N PHE A 79 3.42 3.17 5.16
CA PHE A 79 2.78 2.19 6.01
C PHE A 79 3.72 1.03 6.33
N ARG A 80 3.58 0.46 7.53
CA ARG A 80 4.32 -0.72 7.97
C ARG A 80 3.41 -1.73 8.66
N LEU A 81 3.62 -3.01 8.36
CA LEU A 81 3.07 -4.15 9.07
C LEU A 81 4.22 -4.90 9.74
N ASP A 82 4.17 -5.03 11.06
CA ASP A 82 5.18 -5.72 11.88
C ASP A 82 4.88 -7.21 12.05
#